data_AF-A0A522DSJ8-F1
#
_entry.id   AF-A0A522DSJ8-F1
#
_cell.length_a   1.000
_cell.length_b   1.000
_cell.length_c   1.000
_cell.angle_alpha   90.00
_cell.angle_beta   90.00
_cell.angle_gamma   90.00
#
_symmetry.space_group_name_H-M   'P 1'
#
loop_
_entity.id
_entity.type
_entity.pdbx_description
1 polymer ?
#
loop_
_entity_poly.entity_id
_entity_poly.type
_entity_poly.pdbx_seq_one_letter_code
_entity_poly.pdbx_strand_id
1 'polypeptide(L)'
;MRTSTFKNDGLTAAALLLALPTAYFILISVLKYGLGIGGPFDAAQPTLESWGIKETLGWNINLLILFGPVLAFLFTIFQVLKIEWHFTKEEFLLHFTVQKKWFPLLVAAFSIGLLAILTFYFLVENYQHYQE
;
A
#
# COMPACT_ATOMS: atom_id res chain seq x y z
N MET A 1 -3.32 27.32 21.72
CA MET A 1 -3.55 26.11 22.55
C MET A 1 -3.32 24.89 21.66
N ARG A 2 -2.30 24.06 22.00
CA ARG A 2 -1.89 22.76 21.41
C ARG A 2 -1.68 22.66 19.88
N THR A 3 -0.42 22.83 19.46
CA THR A 3 0.16 22.20 18.26
C THR A 3 1.20 21.17 18.71
N SER A 4 0.74 19.97 19.03
CA SER A 4 1.59 18.83 19.37
C SER A 4 1.02 17.56 18.71
N THR A 5 0.80 17.64 17.40
CA THR A 5 0.32 16.53 16.57
C THR A 5 1.45 15.81 15.83
N PHE A 6 2.64 16.44 15.72
CA PHE A 6 3.72 15.98 14.85
C PHE A 6 4.47 14.71 15.29
N LYS A 7 4.21 14.16 16.48
CA LYS A 7 5.06 13.08 17.01
C LYS A 7 4.81 11.72 16.34
N ASN A 8 3.66 11.52 15.69
CA ASN A 8 3.30 10.25 15.05
C ASN A 8 3.15 10.33 13.51
N ASP A 9 3.30 11.52 12.92
CA ASP A 9 3.11 11.69 11.46
C ASP A 9 4.23 11.04 10.65
N GLY A 10 5.43 10.91 11.21
CA GLY A 10 6.57 10.27 10.56
C GLY A 10 6.31 8.81 10.20
N LEU A 11 5.57 8.08 11.03
CA LEU A 11 5.26 6.67 10.78
C LEU A 11 4.21 6.51 9.67
N THR A 12 3.26 7.44 9.60
CA THR A 12 2.29 7.51 8.50
C THR A 12 2.94 7.96 7.18
N ALA A 13 3.89 8.89 7.25
CA ALA A 13 4.68 9.30 6.08
C ALA A 13 5.56 8.16 5.56
N ALA A 14 6.21 7.41 6.46
CA ALA A 14 6.97 6.22 6.08
C ALA A 14 6.08 5.14 5.45
N ALA A 15 4.89 4.91 6.01
CA ALA A 15 3.90 4.01 5.42
C ALA A 15 3.48 4.47 4.00
N LEU A 16 3.25 5.77 3.81
CA LEU A 16 2.93 6.31 2.49
C LEU A 16 4.08 6.11 1.50
N LEU A 17 5.33 6.39 1.91
CA LEU A 17 6.52 6.17 1.09
C LEU A 17 6.68 4.70 0.68
N LEU A 18 6.34 3.74 1.55
CA LEU A 18 6.36 2.32 1.24
C LEU A 18 5.29 1.90 0.22
N ALA A 19 4.15 2.61 0.17
CA ALA A 19 3.07 2.33 -0.77
C ALA A 19 3.25 3.02 -2.14
N LEU A 20 4.10 4.05 -2.23
CA LEU A 20 4.33 4.81 -3.47
C LEU A 20 4.84 3.96 -4.64
N PRO A 21 5.83 3.06 -4.48
CA PRO A 21 6.31 2.23 -5.58
C PRO A 21 5.21 1.40 -6.22
N THR A 22 4.33 0.82 -5.41
CA THR A 22 3.16 0.05 -5.90
C THR A 22 2.17 0.94 -6.62
N ALA A 23 1.84 2.10 -6.06
CA ALA A 23 0.93 3.05 -6.69
C ALA A 23 1.46 3.53 -8.05
N TYR A 24 2.76 3.82 -8.10
CA TYR A 24 3.44 4.21 -9.32
C TYR A 24 3.43 3.09 -10.37
N PHE A 25 3.70 1.85 -9.97
CA PHE A 25 3.60 0.68 -10.85
C PHE A 25 2.20 0.50 -11.42
N ILE A 26 1.17 0.56 -10.58
CA ILE A 26 -0.24 0.46 -11.03
C ILE A 26 -0.57 1.59 -12.00
N LEU A 27 -0.20 2.83 -11.68
CA LEU A 27 -0.49 3.99 -12.52
C LEU A 27 0.14 3.86 -13.90
N ILE A 28 1.40 3.44 -13.95
CA ILE A 28 2.11 3.17 -15.20
C ILE A 28 1.42 2.07 -16.01
N SER A 29 1.09 0.95 -15.36
CA SER A 29 0.44 -0.17 -16.04
C SER A 29 -0.91 0.25 -16.62
N VAL A 30 -1.68 1.06 -15.91
CA VAL A 30 -2.95 1.62 -16.42
C VAL A 30 -2.72 2.59 -17.58
N LEU A 31 -1.72 3.46 -17.50
CA LEU A 31 -1.38 4.38 -18.59
C LEU A 31 -0.96 3.64 -19.87
N LYS A 32 -0.06 2.67 -19.74
CA LYS A 32 0.49 1.91 -20.86
C LYS A 32 -0.53 0.94 -21.46
N TYR A 33 -1.13 0.09 -20.62
CA TYR A 33 -2.01 -1.00 -21.09
C TYR A 33 -3.49 -0.63 -21.12
N GLY A 34 -3.94 0.24 -20.20
CA GLY A 34 -5.34 0.67 -20.15
C GLY A 34 -5.67 1.80 -21.12
N LEU A 35 -4.77 2.78 -21.25
CA LEU A 35 -5.01 3.98 -22.08
C LEU A 35 -4.18 4.01 -23.37
N GLY A 36 -3.22 3.10 -23.55
CA GLY A 36 -2.33 3.09 -24.72
C GLY A 36 -1.38 4.30 -24.79
N ILE A 37 -1.23 5.04 -23.69
CA ILE A 37 -0.41 6.25 -23.64
C ILE A 37 1.01 5.86 -23.21
N GLY A 38 1.86 5.51 -24.18
CA GLY A 38 3.26 5.13 -23.95
C GLY A 38 4.20 6.29 -23.61
N GLY A 39 3.91 7.50 -24.10
CA GLY A 39 4.82 8.67 -23.99
C GLY A 39 5.37 8.99 -22.58
N PRO A 40 4.55 9.06 -21.51
CA PRO A 40 5.05 9.31 -20.16
C PRO A 40 5.77 8.10 -19.54
N PHE A 41 5.46 6.88 -20.00
CA PHE A 41 6.18 5.66 -19.60
C PHE A 41 7.59 5.66 -20.20
N ASP A 42 7.71 5.89 -21.51
CA ASP A 42 8.99 5.89 -22.22
C ASP A 42 9.93 7.00 -21.70
N ALA A 43 9.36 8.15 -21.28
CA ALA A 43 10.13 9.24 -20.67
C ALA A 43 10.60 8.92 -19.24
N ALA A 44 9.83 8.15 -18.47
CA ALA A 44 10.16 7.79 -17.10
C ALA A 44 11.06 6.55 -17.01
N GLN A 45 11.00 5.66 -18.00
CA GLN A 45 11.78 4.43 -18.10
C GLN A 45 13.29 4.60 -17.80
N PRO A 46 14.03 5.56 -18.40
CA PRO A 46 15.46 5.73 -18.09
C PRO A 46 15.71 6.14 -16.63
N THR A 47 14.79 6.90 -16.02
CA THR A 47 14.89 7.26 -14.60
C THR A 47 14.62 6.03 -13.72
N LEU A 48 13.63 5.22 -14.07
CA LEU A 48 13.31 3.97 -13.39
C LEU A 48 14.44 2.95 -13.47
N GLU A 49 15.02 2.78 -14.65
CA GLU A 49 16.18 1.93 -14.86
C GLU A 49 17.39 2.40 -14.04
N SER A 50 17.59 3.72 -13.92
CA SER A 50 18.63 4.30 -13.06
C SER A 50 18.41 4.00 -11.57
N TRP A 51 17.15 3.83 -11.15
CA TRP A 51 16.77 3.42 -9.79
C TRP A 51 16.74 1.89 -9.61
N GLY A 52 17.19 1.15 -10.62
CA GLY A 52 17.22 -0.32 -10.61
C GLY A 52 15.90 -0.99 -10.95
N ILE A 53 14.88 -0.22 -11.35
CA ILE A 53 13.57 -0.70 -11.79
C ILE A 53 13.68 -1.00 -13.28
N LYS A 54 14.24 -2.18 -13.61
CA LYS A 54 14.26 -2.72 -14.98
C LYS A 54 12.94 -3.44 -15.28
N GLU A 55 12.61 -3.61 -16.57
CA GLU A 55 11.47 -4.45 -17.01
C GLU A 55 11.53 -5.87 -16.41
N THR A 56 12.73 -6.39 -16.21
CA THR A 56 13.01 -7.52 -15.33
C THR A 56 13.16 -7.00 -13.90
N LEU A 57 12.02 -6.77 -13.24
CA LEU A 57 11.94 -6.29 -11.87
C LEU A 57 12.88 -7.12 -10.97
N GLY A 58 13.91 -6.47 -10.43
CA GLY A 58 14.81 -7.11 -9.48
C GLY A 58 14.02 -7.63 -8.27
N TRP A 59 14.42 -8.78 -7.73
CA TRP A 59 13.71 -9.47 -6.63
C TRP A 59 13.30 -8.53 -5.49
N ASN A 60 14.15 -7.57 -5.13
CA ASN A 60 13.91 -6.62 -4.05
C ASN A 60 12.77 -5.62 -4.35
N ILE A 61 12.63 -5.18 -5.60
CA ILE A 61 11.58 -4.24 -6.02
C ILE A 61 10.23 -4.95 -6.13
N ASN A 62 10.22 -6.20 -6.61
CA ASN A 62 9.01 -7.03 -6.59
C ASN A 62 8.48 -7.25 -5.18
N LEU A 63 9.37 -7.57 -4.24
CA LEU A 63 9.00 -7.68 -2.83
C LEU A 63 8.47 -6.36 -2.28
N LEU A 64 9.07 -5.22 -2.65
CA LEU A 64 8.59 -3.91 -2.20
C LEU A 64 7.22 -3.56 -2.81
N ILE A 65 6.98 -3.86 -4.08
CA ILE A 65 5.68 -3.61 -4.72
C ILE A 65 4.58 -4.46 -4.09
N LEU A 66 4.89 -5.72 -3.74
CA LEU A 66 3.94 -6.65 -3.15
C LEU A 66 3.72 -6.38 -1.65
N PHE A 67 4.79 -6.27 -0.87
CA PHE A 67 4.74 -6.14 0.59
C PHE A 67 4.67 -4.68 1.07
N GLY A 68 5.03 -3.70 0.23
CA GLY A 68 4.98 -2.27 0.57
C GLY A 68 3.60 -1.81 1.05
N PRO A 69 2.51 -2.09 0.31
CA PRO A 69 1.15 -1.76 0.74
C PRO A 69 0.73 -2.54 1.99
N VAL A 70 1.19 -3.78 2.17
CA VAL A 70 0.90 -4.59 3.37
C VAL A 70 1.53 -3.94 4.60
N LEU A 71 2.82 -3.58 4.52
CA LEU A 71 3.54 -2.91 5.60
C LEU A 71 2.95 -1.52 5.88
N ALA A 72 2.58 -0.77 4.83
CA ALA A 72 1.91 0.52 4.96
C ALA A 72 0.57 0.41 5.70
N PHE A 73 -0.24 -0.60 5.37
CA PHE A 73 -1.49 -0.88 6.07
C PHE A 73 -1.25 -1.26 7.53
N LEU A 74 -0.30 -2.16 7.81
CA LEU A 74 0.04 -2.56 9.18
C LEU A 74 0.49 -1.34 10.02
N PHE A 75 1.39 -0.52 9.48
CA PHE A 75 1.89 0.67 10.18
C PHE A 75 0.82 1.73 10.44
N THR A 76 -0.21 1.81 9.61
CA THR A 76 -1.28 2.80 9.76
C THR A 76 -2.44 2.29 10.60
N ILE A 77 -2.81 1.01 10.50
CA ILE A 77 -3.91 0.44 11.28
C ILE A 77 -3.61 0.45 12.79
N PHE A 78 -2.37 0.20 13.20
CA PHE A 78 -1.98 0.27 14.63
C PHE A 78 -2.09 1.69 15.21
N GLN A 79 -2.08 2.74 14.39
CA GLN A 79 -2.25 4.11 14.87
C GLN A 79 -3.71 4.50 15.09
N VAL A 80 -4.62 3.78 14.43
CA VAL A 80 -6.06 4.05 14.36
C VAL A 80 -6.82 3.07 15.26
N LEU A 81 -6.39 1.82 15.33
CA LEU A 81 -7.03 0.76 16.08
C LEU A 81 -6.36 0.58 17.44
N LYS A 82 -7.10 0.86 18.52
CA LYS A 82 -6.75 0.40 19.87
C LYS A 82 -7.55 -0.84 20.19
N ILE A 83 -6.84 -1.89 20.59
CA ILE A 83 -7.45 -3.15 21.03
C ILE A 83 -7.21 -3.25 22.53
N GLU A 84 -8.28 -3.13 23.30
CA GLU A 84 -8.25 -3.25 24.77
C GLU A 84 -8.87 -4.60 25.15
N TRP A 85 -8.08 -5.40 25.86
CA TRP A 85 -8.46 -6.75 26.26
C TRP A 85 -8.80 -6.71 27.74
N HIS A 86 -10.08 -6.90 28.06
CA HIS A 86 -10.53 -7.00 29.44
C HIS A 86 -10.82 -8.47 29.75
N PHE A 87 -9.88 -9.10 30.46
CA PHE A 87 -10.04 -10.47 30.94
C PHE A 87 -10.54 -10.45 32.37
N THR A 88 -11.78 -10.90 32.57
CA THR A 88 -12.38 -11.10 33.89
C THR A 88 -12.59 -12.60 34.10
N LYS A 89 -12.63 -13.09 35.35
CA LYS A 89 -12.76 -14.54 35.65
C LYS A 89 -14.00 -15.21 35.03
N GLU A 90 -15.01 -14.43 34.66
CA GLU A 90 -16.30 -14.90 34.13
C GLU A 90 -16.58 -14.42 32.71
N GLU A 91 -15.86 -13.41 32.22
CA GLU A 91 -16.13 -12.77 30.92
C GLU A 91 -14.85 -12.36 30.19
N PHE A 92 -14.85 -12.60 28.88
CA PHE A 92 -13.85 -12.12 27.96
C PHE A 92 -14.44 -10.98 27.12
N LEU A 93 -13.99 -9.75 27.35
CA LEU A 93 -14.45 -8.56 26.63
C LEU A 93 -13.32 -7.99 25.77
N LEU A 94 -13.60 -7.87 24.48
CA LEU A 94 -12.69 -7.32 23.48
C LEU A 94 -13.22 -5.95 23.05
N HIS A 95 -12.58 -4.87 23.50
CA HIS A 95 -12.93 -3.50 23.13
C HIS A 95 -12.09 -3.04 21.94
N PHE A 96 -12.74 -2.78 20.82
CA PHE A 96 -12.11 -2.17 19.65
C PHE A 96 -12.46 -0.67 19.61
N THR A 97 -11.46 0.18 19.85
CA THR A 97 -11.63 1.63 19.75
C THR A 97 -10.93 2.15 18.50
N VAL A 98 -11.70 2.71 17.59
CA VAL A 98 -11.19 3.38 16.38
C VAL A 98 -11.00 4.87 16.67
N GLN A 99 -9.75 5.31 16.66
CA GLN A 99 -9.42 6.74 16.81
C GLN A 99 -9.68 7.47 15.50
N LYS A 100 -10.39 8.60 15.55
CA LYS A 100 -10.61 9.46 14.38
C LYS A 100 -9.32 10.21 14.01
N LYS A 101 -8.40 9.54 13.32
CA LYS A 101 -7.21 10.13 12.70
C LYS A 101 -7.33 10.01 11.19
N TRP A 102 -7.72 11.11 10.55
CA TRP A 102 -8.01 11.13 9.12
C TRP A 102 -6.81 10.75 8.25
N PHE A 103 -5.60 11.24 8.57
CA PHE A 103 -4.42 10.99 7.73
C PHE A 103 -3.99 9.51 7.72
N PRO A 104 -3.78 8.82 8.86
CA PRO A 104 -3.54 7.38 8.88
C PRO A 104 -4.67 6.56 8.27
N LEU A 105 -5.93 6.99 8.44
CA LEU A 105 -7.09 6.30 7.88
C LEU A 105 -7.13 6.39 6.35
N LEU A 106 -6.75 7.54 5.78
CA LEU A 106 -6.60 7.72 4.33
C LEU A 106 -5.46 6.85 3.78
N VAL A 107 -4.31 6.80 4.45
CA VAL A 107 -3.19 5.95 4.01
C VAL A 107 -3.57 4.46 4.11
N ALA A 108 -4.27 4.04 5.17
CA ALA A 108 -4.77 2.67 5.29
C ALA A 108 -5.75 2.31 4.16
N ALA A 109 -6.71 3.19 3.85
CA ALA A 109 -7.65 3.00 2.76
C ALA A 109 -6.94 2.95 1.39
N PHE A 110 -5.95 3.81 1.18
CA PHE A 110 -5.11 3.81 -0.02
C PHE A 110 -4.35 2.50 -0.17
N SER A 111 -3.71 2.00 0.90
CA SER A 111 -3.01 0.71 0.90
C SER A 111 -3.94 -0.46 0.59
N ILE A 112 -5.15 -0.49 1.18
CA ILE A 112 -6.15 -1.52 0.86
C ILE A 112 -6.53 -1.46 -0.63
N GLY A 113 -6.73 -0.25 -1.19
CA GLY A 113 -7.04 -0.07 -2.60
C GLY A 113 -5.95 -0.64 -3.52
N LEU A 114 -4.67 -0.36 -3.20
CA LEU A 114 -3.54 -0.92 -3.94
C LEU A 114 -3.50 -2.46 -3.86
N LEU A 115 -3.73 -3.02 -2.67
CA LEU A 115 -3.79 -4.47 -2.48
C LEU A 115 -4.94 -5.12 -3.26
N ALA A 116 -6.11 -4.48 -3.30
CA ALA A 116 -7.25 -4.97 -4.07
C ALA A 116 -6.94 -4.99 -5.57
N ILE A 117 -6.30 -3.95 -6.10
CA ILE A 117 -5.89 -3.90 -7.51
C ILE A 117 -4.85 -4.99 -7.82
N LEU A 118 -3.83 -5.15 -6.97
CA LEU A 118 -2.82 -6.21 -7.15
C LEU A 118 -3.46 -7.60 -7.11
N THR A 119 -4.37 -7.84 -6.16
CA THR A 119 -5.07 -9.13 -6.04
C THR A 119 -5.90 -9.41 -7.29
N PHE A 120 -6.62 -8.40 -7.79
CA PHE A 120 -7.40 -8.54 -9.01
C PHE A 120 -6.52 -8.82 -10.22
N TYR A 121 -5.39 -8.11 -10.35
CA TYR A 121 -4.40 -8.36 -11.40
C TYR A 121 -3.91 -9.81 -11.36
N PHE A 122 -3.50 -10.33 -10.19
CA PHE A 122 -3.09 -11.72 -10.02
C PHE A 122 -4.20 -12.72 -10.36
N LEU A 123 -5.46 -12.44 -10.01
CA LEU A 123 -6.58 -13.32 -10.33
C LEU A 123 -6.84 -13.39 -11.84
N VAL A 124 -6.82 -12.24 -12.52
CA VAL A 124 -7.00 -12.16 -13.98
C VAL A 124 -5.86 -12.87 -14.71
N GLU A 125 -4.62 -12.60 -14.32
CA GLU A 125 -3.43 -13.21 -14.91
C GLU A 125 -3.42 -14.74 -14.74
N ASN A 126 -3.74 -15.23 -13.53
CA ASN A 126 -3.86 -16.66 -13.29
C ASN A 126 -5.00 -17.29 -14.11
N TYR A 127 -6.15 -16.63 -14.25
CA TYR A 127 -7.27 -17.17 -15.05
C TYR A 127 -6.91 -17.33 -16.53
N GLN A 128 -6.18 -16.36 -17.10
CA GLN A 128 -5.71 -16.43 -18.48
C GLN A 128 -4.71 -17.57 -18.69
N HIS A 129 -3.82 -17.81 -17.72
CA HIS A 129 -2.84 -18.88 -17.80
C HIS A 129 -3.43 -20.30 -17.77
N TYR A 130 -4.65 -20.48 -17.23
CA TYR A 130 -5.37 -21.77 -17.26
C TYR A 130 -6.11 -22.05 -18.57
N GLN A 131 -6.22 -21.08 -19.49
CA GLN A 131 -6.89 -21.26 -20.78
C GLN A 131 -5.93 -21.53 -21.96
N GLU A 132 -4.62 -21.44 -21.72
CA GLU A 132 -3.57 -21.90 -22.64
C GLU A 132 -3.17 -23.35 -22.34
#